data_AF-A0A173ZRA2-F1
#
_entry.id   AF-A0A173ZRA2-F1
#
_cell.length_a   1.000
_cell.length_b   1.000
_cell.length_c   1.000
_cell.angle_alpha   90.00
_cell.angle_beta   90.00
_cell.angle_gamma   90.00
#
_symmetry.space_group_name_H-M   'P 1'
#
loop_
_entity.id
_entity.type
_entity.pdbx_description
1 polymer ?
#
loop_
_entity_poly.entity_id
_entity_poly.type
_entity_poly.pdbx_seq_one_letter_code
_entity_poly.pdbx_strand_id
1 'polypeptide(L)'
;MANYEFMLTDSLEKVFPDKRPERRLGKTITALVGERISMQLAYYMEYGGCELNEQEITVTFDSEIADRIRVRKVELVPAAMAAYREQLDDNYLFTEPCLCPDLLTPVRGGILRPYASQWRAAWIDLLVTPEMCGGSYPVTVSVSRGTELLWSETVTISVIHSVLPEQRLIYTEWLHADCLADYYNVEPFSERYWEILEQFVHTAAEHGVNMLLTPVFTPPLDTLVGGERTTVQLVGVKKEEGGYTFDFSLLRRWIAMCRRNGIKYLEISHLFTQWGAKHAPKVMALVNGEKKQIFGWDTEAAGEAYRRFLSAFLPELKGVLKEEGVFEQTYFHISDEPHGEQMETYRAAKESIWPLLADCHVIDALSSFTIYQAGVVEHPIVCNDFLEPFLEAGVENLWTYYCCVQGREVSNQFMAMPSARNRILGVQLYLYRMKGFLHWGYNFYNSQHSVSAVNPYLVTDAGGGFPSGDPFVVYPAKDGTPYESLRFMVFTEAMYDLRAFERLEELAGREYVERLIHEGLEYQITFKKYPKDAEYLLRLREKVNCAIDGKNGKKGASNL
;
A
#
# COMPACT_ATOMS: atom_id res chain seq x y z
N MET A 1 16.66 -22.05 -35.07
CA MET A 1 17.09 -20.87 -34.29
C MET A 1 15.86 -20.34 -33.56
N ALA A 2 15.98 -20.01 -32.28
CA ALA A 2 14.89 -19.35 -31.56
C ALA A 2 14.65 -17.97 -32.18
N ASN A 3 13.39 -17.60 -32.38
CA ASN A 3 13.02 -16.25 -32.78
C ASN A 3 12.62 -15.47 -31.52
N TYR A 4 13.08 -14.23 -31.38
CA TYR A 4 12.82 -13.41 -30.21
C TYR A 4 12.02 -12.17 -30.60
N GLU A 5 11.14 -11.74 -29.72
CA GLU A 5 10.52 -10.42 -29.79
C GLU A 5 10.78 -9.68 -28.48
N PHE A 6 11.00 -8.37 -28.58
CA PHE A 6 11.24 -7.47 -27.46
C PHE A 6 10.43 -6.19 -27.61
N MET A 7 10.01 -5.61 -26.50
CA MET A 7 9.28 -4.35 -26.46
C MET A 7 9.50 -3.66 -25.12
N LEU A 8 9.78 -2.35 -25.13
CA LEU A 8 9.62 -1.54 -23.93
C LEU A 8 8.15 -1.14 -23.78
N THR A 9 7.63 -1.33 -22.58
CA THR A 9 6.28 -0.91 -22.18
C THR A 9 6.37 0.00 -20.97
N ASP A 10 5.32 0.79 -20.74
CA ASP A 10 5.17 1.53 -19.49
C ASP A 10 4.87 0.58 -18.30
N SER A 11 4.82 1.16 -17.09
CA SER A 11 4.54 0.45 -15.84
C SER A 11 3.09 -0.01 -15.68
N LEU A 12 2.17 0.48 -16.51
CA LEU A 12 0.74 0.16 -16.42
C LEU A 12 0.33 -1.05 -17.26
N GLU A 13 1.20 -1.53 -18.15
CA GLU A 13 1.00 -2.77 -18.89
C GLU A 13 1.23 -4.00 -17.98
N LYS A 14 0.30 -4.96 -17.99
CA LYS A 14 0.51 -6.28 -17.38
C LYS A 14 0.82 -7.30 -18.48
N VAL A 15 2.06 -7.78 -18.52
CA VAL A 15 2.54 -8.70 -19.57
C VAL A 15 2.17 -10.14 -19.23
N PHE A 16 1.00 -10.59 -19.73
CA PHE A 16 0.55 -11.98 -19.60
C PHE A 16 1.29 -12.92 -20.55
N PRO A 17 1.49 -14.21 -20.19
CA PRO A 17 2.31 -15.14 -20.96
C PRO A 17 1.76 -15.48 -22.34
N ASP A 18 0.46 -15.40 -22.53
CA ASP A 18 -0.29 -15.79 -23.72
C ASP A 18 -0.70 -14.61 -24.62
N LYS A 19 -0.45 -13.38 -24.17
CA LYS A 19 -0.85 -12.17 -24.89
C LYS A 19 0.36 -11.29 -25.19
N ARG A 20 0.54 -10.96 -26.46
CA ARG A 20 1.52 -9.94 -26.87
C ARG A 20 1.12 -8.59 -26.28
N PRO A 21 2.03 -7.89 -25.57
CA PRO A 21 1.71 -6.58 -24.99
C PRO A 21 1.32 -5.58 -26.08
N GLU A 22 0.37 -4.73 -25.75
CA GLU A 22 -0.21 -3.75 -26.68
C GLU A 22 0.41 -2.36 -26.52
N ARG A 23 0.76 -2.00 -25.27
CA ARG A 23 1.33 -0.69 -24.94
C ARG A 23 2.82 -0.63 -25.24
N ARG A 24 3.23 0.45 -25.90
CA ARG A 24 4.63 0.79 -26.12
C ARG A 24 5.00 1.99 -25.28
N LEU A 25 6.19 1.93 -24.69
CA LEU A 25 6.77 3.04 -23.96
C LEU A 25 6.95 4.25 -24.89
N GLY A 26 6.69 5.45 -24.37
CA GLY A 26 7.04 6.69 -25.05
C GLY A 26 8.56 6.84 -25.18
N LYS A 27 9.01 7.66 -26.14
CA LYS A 27 10.46 7.92 -26.33
C LYS A 27 11.10 8.70 -25.17
N THR A 28 10.28 9.34 -24.34
CA THR A 28 10.72 10.16 -23.22
C THR A 28 9.85 9.87 -22.01
N ILE A 29 10.48 9.69 -20.85
CA ILE A 29 9.81 9.66 -19.56
C ILE A 29 10.21 10.93 -18.81
N THR A 30 9.23 11.65 -18.28
CA THR A 30 9.48 12.85 -17.46
C THR A 30 9.23 12.56 -16.00
N ALA A 31 10.07 13.12 -15.12
CA ALA A 31 9.94 12.92 -13.68
C ALA A 31 10.42 14.13 -12.88
N LEU A 32 9.96 14.22 -11.63
CA LEU A 32 10.52 15.13 -10.62
C LEU A 32 11.60 14.41 -9.81
N VAL A 33 12.47 15.20 -9.17
CA VAL A 33 13.37 14.68 -8.14
C VAL A 33 12.55 14.09 -6.99
N GLY A 34 12.95 12.90 -6.53
CA GLY A 34 12.28 12.13 -5.48
C GLY A 34 11.28 11.09 -6.00
N GLU A 35 11.02 11.05 -7.31
CA GLU A 35 10.19 10.00 -7.92
C GLU A 35 11.01 8.77 -8.28
N ARG A 36 10.35 7.60 -8.25
CA ARG A 36 10.89 6.39 -8.87
C ARG A 36 10.22 6.19 -10.22
N ILE A 37 11.01 6.28 -11.28
CA ILE A 37 10.56 5.97 -12.64
C ILE A 37 10.50 4.46 -12.79
N SER A 38 9.46 3.96 -13.46
CA SER A 38 9.31 2.55 -13.80
C SER A 38 8.94 2.35 -15.26
N MET A 39 9.50 1.30 -15.86
CA MET A 39 9.15 0.78 -17.18
C MET A 39 9.37 -0.73 -17.21
N GLN A 40 9.00 -1.40 -18.29
CA GLN A 40 9.22 -2.84 -18.43
C GLN A 40 9.86 -3.17 -19.77
N LEU A 41 10.74 -4.18 -19.75
CA LEU A 41 11.15 -4.91 -20.95
C LEU A 41 10.30 -6.17 -21.05
N ALA A 42 9.36 -6.19 -21.99
CA ALA A 42 8.64 -7.39 -22.38
C ALA A 42 9.47 -8.18 -23.41
N TYR A 43 9.55 -9.50 -23.23
CA TYR A 43 10.31 -10.39 -24.09
C TYR A 43 9.57 -11.70 -24.35
N TYR A 44 9.71 -12.20 -25.58
CA TYR A 44 9.13 -13.45 -26.06
C TYR A 44 10.19 -14.26 -26.80
N MET A 45 10.11 -15.59 -26.69
CA MET A 45 10.97 -16.49 -27.43
C MET A 45 10.13 -17.61 -28.04
N GLU A 46 10.02 -17.64 -29.36
CA GLU A 46 9.36 -18.74 -30.08
C GLU A 46 10.17 -20.02 -29.98
N TYR A 47 9.53 -21.11 -29.55
CA TYR A 47 10.20 -22.39 -29.44
C TYR A 47 10.39 -23.06 -30.81
N GLY A 48 11.62 -23.01 -31.30
CA GLY A 48 12.02 -23.64 -32.55
C GLY A 48 12.80 -24.95 -32.39
N GLY A 49 12.62 -25.69 -31.28
CA GLY A 49 13.39 -26.92 -31.00
C GLY A 49 14.83 -26.70 -30.52
N CYS A 50 15.15 -25.50 -30.02
CA CYS A 50 16.48 -25.13 -29.51
C CYS A 50 16.71 -25.58 -28.06
N GLU A 51 17.98 -25.71 -27.65
CA GLU A 51 18.34 -25.97 -26.25
C GLU A 51 18.04 -24.75 -25.37
N LEU A 52 17.07 -24.89 -24.46
CA LEU A 52 16.58 -23.80 -23.60
C LEU A 52 17.64 -23.23 -22.65
N ASN A 53 18.63 -24.04 -22.25
CA ASN A 53 19.71 -23.57 -21.38
C ASN A 53 20.67 -22.61 -22.11
N GLU A 54 20.72 -22.65 -23.44
CA GLU A 54 21.54 -21.75 -24.26
C GLU A 54 20.79 -20.48 -24.69
N GLN A 55 19.52 -20.34 -24.29
CA GLN A 55 18.67 -19.22 -24.70
C GLN A 55 18.59 -18.09 -23.66
N GLU A 56 19.44 -18.13 -22.62
CA GLU A 56 19.54 -17.03 -21.66
C GLU A 56 19.90 -15.72 -22.37
N ILE A 57 19.20 -14.66 -21.98
CA ILE A 57 19.42 -13.31 -22.48
C ILE A 57 19.98 -12.45 -21.35
N THR A 58 20.84 -11.49 -21.70
CA THR A 58 21.42 -10.53 -20.76
C THR A 58 20.92 -9.14 -21.11
N VAL A 59 20.31 -8.46 -20.14
CA VAL A 59 19.89 -7.06 -20.25
C VAL A 59 20.99 -6.16 -19.73
N THR A 60 21.36 -5.15 -20.51
CA THR A 60 22.40 -4.16 -20.19
C THR A 60 21.91 -2.76 -20.49
N PHE A 61 22.51 -1.77 -19.82
CA PHE A 61 22.17 -0.36 -19.96
C PHE A 61 23.42 0.43 -20.33
N ASP A 62 23.29 1.27 -21.36
CA ASP A 62 24.28 2.29 -21.70
C ASP A 62 23.69 3.67 -21.40
N SER A 63 24.21 4.31 -20.35
CA SER A 63 23.79 5.63 -19.86
C SER A 63 24.73 6.13 -18.75
N GLU A 64 24.76 7.45 -18.54
CA GLU A 64 25.44 8.08 -17.40
C GLU A 64 24.84 7.69 -16.03
N ILE A 65 23.61 7.19 -16.03
CA ILE A 65 22.86 6.78 -14.84
C ILE A 65 22.66 5.26 -14.77
N ALA A 66 23.43 4.47 -15.54
CA ALA A 66 23.25 3.02 -15.65
C ALA A 66 23.45 2.28 -14.31
N ASP A 67 24.32 2.79 -13.44
CA ASP A 67 24.59 2.25 -12.09
C ASP A 67 23.41 2.42 -11.12
N ARG A 68 22.46 3.31 -11.44
CA ARG A 68 21.25 3.59 -10.64
C ARG A 68 20.03 2.79 -11.13
N ILE A 69 20.14 2.10 -12.25
CA ILE A 69 19.05 1.34 -12.84
C ILE A 69 18.98 -0.04 -12.19
N ARG A 70 17.81 -0.37 -11.64
CA ARG A 70 17.50 -1.69 -11.09
C ARG A 70 16.68 -2.50 -12.08
N VAL A 71 17.01 -3.78 -12.22
CA VAL A 71 16.22 -4.75 -13.00
C VAL A 71 15.72 -5.85 -12.08
N ARG A 72 14.42 -6.09 -12.15
CA ARG A 72 13.73 -7.17 -11.44
C ARG A 72 12.93 -7.99 -12.44
N LYS A 73 12.84 -9.29 -12.25
CA LYS A 73 12.01 -10.17 -13.07
C LYS A 73 10.58 -10.07 -12.57
N VAL A 74 9.63 -9.91 -13.48
CA VAL A 74 8.20 -9.99 -13.20
C VAL A 74 7.81 -11.47 -13.24
N GLU A 75 7.67 -12.08 -12.07
CA GLU A 75 7.22 -13.45 -11.92
C GLU A 75 5.70 -13.54 -11.98
N LEU A 76 5.22 -14.67 -12.51
CA LEU A 76 3.80 -14.97 -12.51
C LEU A 76 3.42 -15.68 -11.20
N VAL A 77 2.34 -15.24 -10.58
CA VAL A 77 1.78 -15.83 -9.36
C VAL A 77 0.35 -16.32 -9.60
N PRO A 78 -0.13 -17.33 -8.86
CA PRO A 78 -1.51 -17.78 -8.98
C PRO A 78 -2.48 -16.67 -8.57
N ALA A 79 -3.50 -16.44 -9.39
CA ALA A 79 -4.69 -15.66 -9.08
C ALA A 79 -5.89 -16.60 -9.14
N ALA A 80 -6.13 -17.34 -8.04
CA ALA A 80 -7.17 -18.38 -8.00
C ALA A 80 -8.58 -17.79 -7.84
N MET A 81 -8.73 -16.70 -7.09
CA MET A 81 -9.98 -15.96 -6.97
C MET A 81 -9.80 -14.54 -7.50
N ALA A 82 -10.13 -14.30 -8.77
CA ALA A 82 -9.91 -13.01 -9.43
C ALA A 82 -10.73 -11.84 -8.82
N ALA A 83 -12.00 -12.11 -8.47
CA ALA A 83 -12.93 -11.17 -7.87
C ALA A 83 -14.19 -11.90 -7.36
N TYR A 84 -15.00 -11.24 -6.52
CA TYR A 84 -16.37 -11.68 -6.26
C TYR A 84 -17.24 -11.46 -7.50
N ARG A 85 -18.03 -12.47 -7.91
CA ARG A 85 -18.77 -12.45 -9.19
C ARG A 85 -19.84 -11.35 -9.24
N GLU A 86 -20.41 -11.02 -8.09
CA GLU A 86 -21.41 -9.97 -7.91
C GLU A 86 -20.83 -8.54 -7.93
N GLN A 87 -19.51 -8.41 -7.78
CA GLN A 87 -18.77 -7.14 -7.80
C GLN A 87 -18.04 -6.90 -9.13
N LEU A 88 -18.40 -7.62 -10.20
CA LEU A 88 -17.78 -7.44 -11.51
C LEU A 88 -18.36 -6.24 -12.27
N ASP A 89 -17.50 -5.62 -13.07
CA ASP A 89 -17.84 -4.68 -14.14
C ASP A 89 -17.05 -5.02 -15.41
N ASP A 90 -17.08 -4.14 -16.41
CA ASP A 90 -16.37 -4.28 -17.69
C ASP A 90 -14.87 -3.93 -17.63
N ASN A 91 -14.32 -3.55 -16.47
CA ASN A 91 -12.95 -3.07 -16.31
C ASN A 91 -12.06 -4.06 -15.55
N TYR A 92 -12.02 -5.30 -16.06
CA TYR A 92 -11.20 -6.41 -15.59
C TYR A 92 -10.39 -6.99 -16.74
N LEU A 93 -9.15 -7.41 -16.46
CA LEU A 93 -8.28 -8.09 -17.43
C LEU A 93 -8.65 -9.57 -17.56
N PHE A 94 -9.06 -10.18 -16.45
CA PHE A 94 -9.52 -11.57 -16.38
C PHE A 94 -10.48 -11.73 -15.20
N THR A 95 -11.35 -12.74 -15.28
CA THR A 95 -12.27 -13.12 -14.19
C THR A 95 -12.16 -14.60 -13.82
N GLU A 96 -11.44 -15.38 -14.64
CA GLU A 96 -11.17 -16.80 -14.42
C GLU A 96 -9.81 -17.00 -13.74
N PRO A 97 -9.59 -18.11 -13.02
CA PRO A 97 -8.32 -18.41 -12.39
C PRO A 97 -7.16 -18.46 -13.39
N CYS A 98 -6.05 -17.78 -13.10
CA CYS A 98 -4.89 -17.76 -14.00
C CYS A 98 -3.56 -17.55 -13.25
N LEU A 99 -2.45 -17.53 -14.01
CA LEU A 99 -1.17 -17.01 -13.55
C LEU A 99 -1.08 -15.53 -13.96
N CYS A 100 -0.87 -14.64 -13.00
CA CYS A 100 -0.83 -13.18 -13.21
C CYS A 100 0.57 -12.62 -12.96
N PRO A 101 1.09 -11.70 -13.81
CA PRO A 101 2.32 -10.98 -13.52
C PRO A 101 2.13 -10.05 -12.32
N ASP A 102 2.91 -10.23 -11.25
CA ASP A 102 2.83 -9.36 -10.07
C ASP A 102 4.13 -9.30 -9.25
N LEU A 103 4.68 -10.45 -8.87
CA LEU A 103 5.85 -10.52 -7.99
C LEU A 103 7.13 -10.01 -8.70
N LEU A 104 7.84 -9.05 -8.09
CA LEU A 104 9.11 -8.55 -8.61
C LEU A 104 10.30 -9.20 -7.87
N THR A 105 11.09 -10.00 -8.57
CA THR A 105 12.26 -10.68 -7.97
C THR A 105 13.59 -10.13 -8.48
N PRO A 106 14.67 -10.11 -7.68
CA PRO A 106 15.98 -9.63 -8.12
C PRO A 106 16.53 -10.44 -9.30
N VAL A 107 17.15 -9.74 -10.26
CA VAL A 107 17.88 -10.36 -11.38
C VAL A 107 19.37 -10.29 -11.12
N ARG A 108 20.07 -11.43 -11.17
CA ARG A 108 21.53 -11.46 -11.01
C ARG A 108 22.21 -11.26 -12.37
N GLY A 109 23.09 -10.26 -12.46
CA GLY A 109 23.90 -9.99 -13.65
C GLY A 109 23.10 -9.58 -14.89
N GLY A 110 21.85 -9.14 -14.74
CA GLY A 110 20.96 -8.86 -15.87
C GLY A 110 20.49 -10.09 -16.65
N ILE A 111 20.77 -11.30 -16.16
CA ILE A 111 20.49 -12.55 -16.87
C ILE A 111 19.03 -12.95 -16.66
N LEU A 112 18.29 -13.06 -17.76
CA LEU A 112 16.92 -13.53 -17.80
C LEU A 112 16.85 -14.84 -18.59
N ARG A 113 16.01 -15.76 -18.11
CA ARG A 113 15.70 -17.00 -18.82
C ARG A 113 14.34 -16.89 -19.51
N PRO A 114 14.29 -16.86 -20.85
CA PRO A 114 13.05 -16.94 -21.60
C PRO A 114 12.32 -18.27 -21.37
N TYR A 115 10.99 -18.19 -21.35
CA TYR A 115 10.13 -19.37 -21.40
C TYR A 115 9.75 -19.64 -22.86
N ALA A 116 9.71 -20.92 -23.22
CA ALA A 116 9.31 -21.36 -24.55
C ALA A 116 7.90 -20.88 -24.91
N SER A 117 7.80 -20.11 -25.98
CA SER A 117 6.57 -19.57 -26.57
C SER A 117 5.68 -18.85 -25.54
N GLN A 118 6.29 -18.02 -24.68
CA GLN A 118 5.58 -17.19 -23.69
C GLN A 118 6.16 -15.79 -23.62
N TRP A 119 5.28 -14.80 -23.44
CA TRP A 119 5.68 -13.46 -23.05
C TRP A 119 6.07 -13.43 -21.57
N ARG A 120 7.12 -12.68 -21.26
CA ARG A 120 7.61 -12.42 -19.91
C ARG A 120 8.08 -10.98 -19.82
N ALA A 121 8.28 -10.48 -18.61
CA ALA A 121 8.72 -9.12 -18.40
C ALA A 121 9.82 -9.01 -17.35
N ALA A 122 10.67 -8.00 -17.54
CA ALA A 122 11.56 -7.48 -16.52
C ALA A 122 11.14 -6.04 -16.20
N TRP A 123 10.89 -5.77 -14.93
CA TRP A 123 10.66 -4.44 -14.40
C TRP A 123 11.98 -3.69 -14.27
N ILE A 124 12.01 -2.48 -14.80
CA ILE A 124 13.19 -1.61 -14.80
C ILE A 124 12.78 -0.34 -14.07
N ASP A 125 13.50 0.00 -13.00
CA ASP A 125 13.22 1.19 -12.20
C ASP A 125 14.46 1.93 -11.74
N LEU A 126 14.28 3.21 -11.42
CA LEU A 126 15.32 4.15 -11.07
C LEU A 126 14.74 5.21 -10.13
N LEU A 127 15.42 5.47 -9.00
CA LEU A 127 15.12 6.62 -8.16
C LEU A 127 15.77 7.88 -8.73
N VAL A 128 14.97 8.92 -8.97
CA VAL A 128 15.45 10.23 -9.41
C VAL A 128 15.97 11.00 -8.21
N THR A 129 17.27 11.29 -8.24
CA THR A 129 17.98 11.95 -7.14
C THR A 129 18.21 13.44 -7.42
N PRO A 130 18.52 14.27 -6.41
CA PRO A 130 18.74 15.71 -6.59
C PRO A 130 19.82 16.04 -7.62
N GLU A 131 20.85 15.20 -7.77
CA GLU A 131 21.93 15.40 -8.74
C GLU A 131 21.45 15.32 -10.20
N MET A 132 20.28 14.71 -10.43
CA MET A 132 19.70 14.53 -11.76
C MET A 132 18.82 15.70 -12.19
N CYS A 133 18.55 16.67 -11.30
CA CYS A 133 17.60 17.76 -11.52
C CYS A 133 17.91 18.55 -12.80
N GLY A 134 16.91 18.73 -13.67
CA GLY A 134 17.06 19.47 -14.92
C GLY A 134 17.81 18.72 -16.04
N GLY A 135 18.25 17.48 -15.78
CA GLY A 135 19.02 16.68 -16.72
C GLY A 135 18.16 15.90 -17.73
N SER A 136 18.80 15.52 -18.84
CA SER A 136 18.22 14.64 -19.86
C SER A 136 19.19 13.50 -20.13
N TYR A 137 18.77 12.29 -19.77
CA TYR A 137 19.61 11.10 -19.74
C TYR A 137 19.11 10.08 -20.77
N PRO A 138 19.76 9.94 -21.93
CA PRO A 138 19.47 8.83 -22.82
C PRO A 138 19.89 7.52 -22.15
N VAL A 139 18.99 6.55 -22.15
CA VAL A 139 19.20 5.20 -21.62
C VAL A 139 18.96 4.22 -22.74
N THR A 140 20.02 3.59 -23.23
CA THR A 140 19.93 2.53 -24.22
C THR A 140 19.83 1.19 -23.51
N VAL A 141 18.67 0.54 -23.63
CA VAL A 141 18.43 -0.82 -23.13
C VAL A 141 18.83 -1.80 -24.22
N SER A 142 19.78 -2.68 -23.93
CA SER A 142 20.27 -3.68 -24.88
C SER A 142 20.08 -5.09 -24.36
N VAL A 143 19.63 -5.99 -25.24
CA VAL A 143 19.41 -7.40 -24.95
C VAL A 143 20.30 -8.24 -25.83
N SER A 144 21.13 -9.08 -25.21
CA SER A 144 22.09 -9.93 -25.90
C SER A 144 21.95 -11.39 -25.50
N ARG A 145 22.30 -12.32 -26.39
CA ARG A 145 22.52 -13.74 -26.08
C ARG A 145 23.99 -14.06 -26.28
N GLY A 146 24.71 -14.31 -25.19
CA GLY A 146 26.17 -14.38 -25.23
C GLY A 146 26.73 -13.05 -25.76
N THR A 147 27.47 -13.10 -26.87
CA THR A 147 28.04 -11.91 -27.54
C THR A 147 27.15 -11.33 -28.65
N GLU A 148 26.05 -11.99 -28.99
CA GLU A 148 25.13 -11.56 -30.04
C GLU A 148 24.13 -10.55 -29.49
N LEU A 149 24.12 -9.33 -30.02
CA LEU A 149 23.09 -8.34 -29.74
C LEU A 149 21.80 -8.73 -30.48
N LEU A 150 20.74 -9.02 -29.73
CA LEU A 150 19.44 -9.41 -30.28
C LEU A 150 18.55 -8.20 -30.54
N TRP A 151 18.60 -7.21 -29.65
CA TRP A 151 17.71 -6.05 -29.69
C TRP A 151 18.25 -4.90 -28.84
N SER A 152 17.92 -3.66 -29.22
CA SER A 152 18.26 -2.47 -28.46
C SER A 152 17.26 -1.35 -28.74
N GLU A 153 16.91 -0.56 -27.72
CA GLU A 153 16.08 0.64 -27.85
C GLU A 153 16.52 1.71 -26.84
N THR A 154 16.48 2.97 -27.25
CA THR A 154 16.86 4.12 -26.40
C THR A 154 15.61 4.87 -25.96
N VAL A 155 15.47 5.05 -24.65
CA VAL A 155 14.49 5.94 -24.02
C VAL A 155 15.22 7.10 -23.35
N THR A 156 14.64 8.30 -23.37
CA THR A 156 15.20 9.46 -22.68
C THR A 156 14.51 9.68 -21.34
N ILE A 157 15.28 9.73 -20.25
CA ILE A 157 14.78 10.15 -18.93
C ILE A 157 15.04 11.65 -18.77
N SER A 158 13.98 12.44 -18.77
CA SER A 158 14.03 13.90 -18.64
C SER A 158 13.57 14.31 -17.24
N VAL A 159 14.48 14.79 -16.41
CA VAL A 159 14.17 15.24 -15.06
C VAL A 159 13.87 16.74 -15.10
N ILE A 160 12.65 17.13 -14.75
CA ILE A 160 12.25 18.55 -14.77
C ILE A 160 12.89 19.31 -13.61
N HIS A 161 12.96 20.64 -13.68
CA HIS A 161 13.50 21.48 -12.62
C HIS A 161 12.52 21.62 -11.44
N SER A 162 12.15 20.50 -10.81
CA SER A 162 11.28 20.49 -9.63
C SER A 162 11.52 19.25 -8.79
N VAL A 163 11.31 19.41 -7.48
CA VAL A 163 11.33 18.34 -6.48
C VAL A 163 9.90 18.02 -6.10
N LEU A 164 9.62 16.73 -5.87
CA LEU A 164 8.32 16.28 -5.38
C LEU A 164 8.11 16.78 -3.93
N PRO A 165 7.02 17.51 -3.63
CA PRO A 165 6.79 18.09 -2.31
C PRO A 165 6.59 16.99 -1.25
N GLU A 166 6.75 17.29 0.04
CA GLU A 166 6.44 16.32 1.12
C GLU A 166 5.00 15.80 0.99
N GLN A 167 4.78 14.51 1.22
CA GLN A 167 3.44 13.93 1.16
C GLN A 167 2.56 14.50 2.27
N ARG A 168 1.46 15.15 1.89
CA ARG A 168 0.45 15.68 2.82
C ARG A 168 -0.61 14.65 3.19
N LEU A 169 -0.97 13.79 2.24
CA LEU A 169 -1.88 12.67 2.47
C LEU A 169 -1.32 11.74 3.56
N ILE A 170 -2.12 11.44 4.57
CA ILE A 170 -1.79 10.40 5.54
C ILE A 170 -2.14 9.05 4.90
N TYR A 171 -1.14 8.20 4.72
CA TYR A 171 -1.31 6.91 4.06
C TYR A 171 -0.87 5.81 5.01
N THR A 172 -1.82 4.92 5.31
CA THR A 172 -1.56 3.66 5.99
C THR A 172 -1.89 2.47 5.09
N GLU A 173 -1.02 1.47 5.13
CA GLU A 173 -1.33 0.13 4.66
C GLU A 173 -0.93 -0.85 5.77
N TRP A 174 -1.89 -1.58 6.31
CA TRP A 174 -1.70 -2.26 7.60
C TRP A 174 -0.65 -3.37 7.53
N LEU A 175 0.42 -3.16 8.31
CA LEU A 175 1.49 -4.11 8.57
C LEU A 175 1.05 -5.16 9.60
N HIS A 176 0.97 -6.42 9.16
CA HIS A 176 0.67 -7.58 9.99
C HIS A 176 1.96 -8.16 10.55
N ALA A 177 2.36 -7.64 11.71
CA ALA A 177 3.64 -7.95 12.34
C ALA A 177 3.74 -9.40 12.84
N ASP A 178 2.60 -10.05 13.12
CA ASP A 178 2.49 -11.46 13.46
C ASP A 178 2.72 -12.37 12.25
N CYS A 179 2.19 -12.00 11.07
CA CYS A 179 2.41 -12.77 9.83
C CYS A 179 3.91 -12.90 9.48
N LEU A 180 4.74 -11.92 9.86
CA LEU A 180 6.20 -12.01 9.70
C LEU A 180 6.82 -13.03 10.65
N ALA A 181 6.39 -13.07 11.92
CA ALA A 181 6.85 -14.09 12.86
C ALA A 181 6.50 -15.50 12.37
N ASP A 182 5.25 -15.67 11.90
CA ASP A 182 4.73 -16.95 11.44
C ASP A 182 5.42 -17.43 10.15
N TYR A 183 5.52 -16.58 9.13
CA TYR A 183 6.11 -16.95 7.85
C TYR A 183 7.59 -17.31 7.98
N TYR A 184 8.35 -16.49 8.73
CA TYR A 184 9.79 -16.72 8.92
C TYR A 184 10.11 -17.71 10.05
N ASN A 185 9.09 -18.17 10.77
CA ASN A 185 9.24 -19.06 11.93
C ASN A 185 10.26 -18.52 12.94
N VAL A 186 10.11 -17.24 13.31
CA VAL A 186 10.96 -16.55 14.29
C VAL A 186 10.14 -16.13 15.50
N GLU A 187 10.77 -16.15 16.68
CA GLU A 187 10.11 -15.72 17.90
C GLU A 187 9.78 -14.21 17.84
N PRO A 188 8.53 -13.80 18.13
CA PRO A 188 8.17 -12.39 18.23
C PRO A 188 9.14 -11.63 19.14
N PHE A 189 9.59 -10.47 18.66
CA PHE A 189 10.53 -9.57 19.36
C PHE A 189 11.96 -10.08 19.57
N SER A 190 12.33 -11.24 19.00
CA SER A 190 13.75 -11.60 18.85
C SER A 190 14.50 -10.57 17.98
N GLU A 191 15.82 -10.51 18.06
CA GLU A 191 16.60 -9.58 17.22
C GLU A 191 16.36 -9.84 15.73
N ARG A 192 16.28 -11.12 15.34
CA ARG A 192 15.96 -11.48 13.96
C ARG A 192 14.56 -11.00 13.53
N TYR A 193 13.58 -11.06 14.43
CA TYR A 193 12.25 -10.51 14.17
C TYR A 193 12.30 -9.00 13.93
N TRP A 194 13.04 -8.25 14.76
CA TRP A 194 13.19 -6.81 14.59
C TRP A 194 13.91 -6.42 13.30
N GLU A 195 14.94 -7.18 12.89
CA GLU A 195 15.60 -6.97 11.59
C GLU A 195 14.60 -7.10 10.43
N ILE A 196 13.81 -8.18 10.40
CA ILE A 196 12.81 -8.43 9.36
C ILE A 196 11.76 -7.33 9.37
N LEU A 197 11.22 -7.03 10.55
CA LEU A 197 10.20 -5.99 10.72
C LEU A 197 10.69 -4.63 10.20
N GLU A 198 11.92 -4.24 10.52
CA GLU A 198 12.49 -2.97 10.07
C GLU A 198 12.68 -2.94 8.54
N GLN A 199 13.02 -4.05 7.89
CA GLN A 199 13.05 -4.11 6.42
C GLN A 199 11.67 -3.89 5.79
N PHE A 200 10.62 -4.49 6.36
CA PHE A 200 9.25 -4.30 5.86
C PHE A 200 8.74 -2.88 6.08
N VAL A 201 9.07 -2.26 7.22
CA VAL A 201 8.75 -0.87 7.52
C VAL A 201 9.52 0.09 6.62
N HIS A 202 10.79 -0.19 6.35
CA HIS A 202 11.63 0.59 5.44
C HIS A 202 11.00 0.64 4.05
N THR A 203 10.68 -0.52 3.47
CA THR A 203 10.04 -0.58 2.15
C THR A 203 8.66 0.08 2.14
N ALA A 204 7.85 -0.07 3.19
CA ALA A 204 6.57 0.64 3.27
C ALA A 204 6.77 2.17 3.17
N ALA A 205 7.74 2.71 3.91
CA ALA A 205 8.06 4.13 3.91
C ALA A 205 8.62 4.62 2.56
N GLU A 206 9.49 3.85 1.90
CA GLU A 206 10.00 4.16 0.55
C GLU A 206 8.87 4.30 -0.48
N HIS A 207 7.74 3.61 -0.25
CA HIS A 207 6.57 3.60 -1.12
C HIS A 207 5.43 4.51 -0.63
N GLY A 208 5.72 5.41 0.32
CA GLY A 208 4.83 6.50 0.74
C GLY A 208 3.95 6.21 1.94
N VAL A 209 3.99 5.00 2.52
CA VAL A 209 3.30 4.71 3.79
C VAL A 209 3.95 5.56 4.87
N ASN A 210 3.18 6.45 5.49
CA ASN A 210 3.68 7.38 6.51
C ASN A 210 2.98 7.21 7.86
N MET A 211 2.10 6.22 7.97
CA MET A 211 1.36 5.83 9.17
C MET A 211 1.44 4.32 9.35
N LEU A 212 1.65 3.84 10.58
CA LEU A 212 1.71 2.40 10.87
C LEU A 212 0.75 1.97 11.99
N LEU A 213 0.05 0.87 11.71
CA LEU A 213 -0.67 0.07 12.68
C LEU A 213 0.28 -0.44 13.76
N THR A 214 0.09 0.07 14.97
CA THR A 214 0.95 -0.15 16.13
C THR A 214 0.26 -1.12 17.09
N PRO A 215 0.70 -2.40 17.16
CA PRO A 215 0.07 -3.45 17.95
C PRO A 215 0.44 -3.31 19.44
N VAL A 216 -0.12 -2.31 20.12
CA VAL A 216 0.04 -2.18 21.58
C VAL A 216 -0.45 -3.44 22.30
N PHE A 217 -1.49 -4.07 21.74
CA PHE A 217 -1.93 -5.45 22.00
C PHE A 217 -2.08 -6.18 20.67
N THR A 218 -2.24 -7.51 20.70
CA THR A 218 -2.44 -8.32 19.49
C THR A 218 -3.70 -7.82 18.76
N PRO A 219 -3.57 -7.31 17.51
CA PRO A 219 -4.70 -6.73 16.79
C PRO A 219 -5.84 -7.74 16.59
N PRO A 220 -7.11 -7.38 16.88
CA PRO A 220 -8.25 -8.28 16.73
C PRO A 220 -8.86 -8.21 15.31
N LEU A 221 -8.01 -8.17 14.29
CA LEU A 221 -8.38 -7.97 12.89
C LEU A 221 -8.45 -9.30 12.15
N ASP A 222 -9.51 -9.48 11.35
CA ASP A 222 -9.84 -10.69 10.58
C ASP A 222 -9.44 -11.98 11.32
N THR A 223 -9.98 -12.13 12.53
CA THR A 223 -9.72 -13.26 13.43
C THR A 223 -11.05 -13.94 13.76
N LEU A 224 -11.12 -15.25 13.56
CA LEU A 224 -12.29 -16.04 13.90
C LEU A 224 -12.70 -15.79 15.36
N VAL A 225 -13.99 -15.64 15.63
CA VAL A 225 -14.50 -15.52 17.01
C VAL A 225 -14.09 -16.75 17.82
N GLY A 226 -13.37 -16.53 18.91
CA GLY A 226 -12.78 -17.60 19.74
C GLY A 226 -11.46 -18.16 19.22
N GLY A 227 -10.99 -17.72 18.05
CA GLY A 227 -9.68 -18.06 17.48
C GLY A 227 -8.56 -17.16 18.00
N GLU A 228 -7.32 -17.47 17.60
CA GLU A 228 -6.14 -16.72 18.02
C GLU A 228 -5.17 -16.51 16.86
N ARG A 229 -4.53 -15.33 16.84
CA ARG A 229 -3.34 -15.03 16.03
C ARG A 229 -2.09 -15.08 16.92
N THR A 230 -0.92 -15.20 16.28
CA THR A 230 0.36 -15.10 16.97
C THR A 230 0.44 -13.79 17.76
N THR A 231 0.83 -13.90 19.02
CA THR A 231 0.79 -12.77 19.95
C THR A 231 1.93 -11.79 19.65
N VAL A 232 1.57 -10.62 19.14
CA VAL A 232 2.43 -9.44 18.98
C VAL A 232 1.87 -8.33 19.84
N GLN A 233 2.45 -8.14 21.02
CA GLN A 233 2.01 -7.17 22.02
C GLN A 233 3.20 -6.30 22.43
N LEU A 234 3.18 -5.03 22.03
CA LEU A 234 4.27 -4.08 22.32
C LEU A 234 4.27 -3.54 23.75
N VAL A 235 3.19 -3.76 24.50
CA VAL A 235 3.09 -3.33 25.90
C VAL A 235 3.12 -4.54 26.81
N GLY A 236 4.17 -4.68 27.63
CA GLY A 236 4.19 -5.66 28.70
C GLY A 236 3.15 -5.31 29.77
N VAL A 237 2.35 -6.28 30.21
CA VAL A 237 1.34 -6.10 31.25
C VAL A 237 1.66 -6.99 32.44
N LYS A 238 1.66 -6.44 33.64
CA LYS A 238 1.69 -7.20 34.89
C LYS A 238 0.44 -6.86 35.71
N LYS A 239 -0.26 -7.90 36.17
CA LYS A 239 -1.44 -7.76 37.04
C LYS A 239 -1.02 -8.04 38.48
N GLU A 240 -1.29 -7.08 39.35
CA GLU A 240 -0.98 -7.13 40.78
C GLU A 240 -2.26 -6.92 41.61
N GLU A 241 -2.21 -7.13 42.93
CA GLU A 241 -3.39 -6.96 43.80
C GLU A 241 -3.99 -5.54 43.72
N GLY A 242 -3.14 -4.53 43.49
CA GLY A 242 -3.53 -3.11 43.41
C GLY A 242 -3.92 -2.62 42.00
N GLY A 243 -3.82 -3.45 40.96
CA GLY A 243 -4.14 -3.04 39.59
C GLY A 243 -3.17 -3.60 38.53
N TYR A 244 -2.72 -2.73 37.64
CA TYR A 244 -1.85 -3.06 36.50
C TYR A 244 -0.62 -2.17 36.48
N THR A 245 0.51 -2.74 36.05
CA THR A 245 1.71 -1.98 35.69
C THR A 245 2.11 -2.34 34.26
N PHE A 246 2.64 -1.35 33.53
CA PHE A 246 2.94 -1.49 32.11
C PHE A 246 4.43 -1.32 31.80
N ASP A 247 4.97 -2.15 30.91
CA ASP A 247 6.29 -1.98 30.33
C ASP A 247 6.16 -1.57 28.85
N PHE A 248 6.69 -0.39 28.53
CA PHE A 248 6.63 0.21 27.20
C PHE A 248 7.96 0.07 26.43
N SER A 249 8.91 -0.74 26.91
CA SER A 249 10.23 -0.92 26.29
C SER A 249 10.14 -1.28 24.79
N LEU A 250 9.28 -2.23 24.43
CA LEU A 250 9.07 -2.64 23.03
C LEU A 250 8.35 -1.56 22.21
N LEU A 251 7.36 -0.87 22.80
CA LEU A 251 6.70 0.25 22.14
C LEU A 251 7.69 1.39 21.82
N ARG A 252 8.59 1.74 22.75
CA ARG A 252 9.63 2.75 22.49
C ARG A 252 10.58 2.30 21.39
N ARG A 253 10.96 1.02 21.36
CA ARG A 253 11.76 0.44 20.26
C ARG A 253 11.03 0.54 18.91
N TRP A 254 9.73 0.25 18.88
CA TRP A 254 8.87 0.41 17.70
C TRP A 254 8.82 1.86 17.22
N ILE A 255 8.57 2.82 18.11
CA ILE A 255 8.54 4.26 17.78
C ILE A 255 9.89 4.73 17.22
N ALA A 256 10.99 4.29 17.82
CA ALA A 256 12.33 4.61 17.33
C ALA A 256 12.59 4.04 15.93
N MET A 257 12.15 2.81 15.65
CA MET A 257 12.22 2.20 14.32
C MET A 257 11.38 2.98 13.30
N CYS A 258 10.14 3.34 13.65
CA CYS A 258 9.25 4.15 12.82
C CYS A 258 9.92 5.47 12.42
N ARG A 259 10.46 6.20 13.41
CA ARG A 259 11.14 7.49 13.21
C ARG A 259 12.35 7.37 12.29
N ARG A 260 13.20 6.36 12.48
CA ARG A 260 14.39 6.14 11.62
C ARG A 260 14.02 5.89 10.16
N ASN A 261 12.87 5.27 9.92
CA ASN A 261 12.39 4.96 8.57
C ASN A 261 11.48 6.06 7.99
N GLY A 262 11.26 7.18 8.69
CA GLY A 262 10.45 8.30 8.19
C GLY A 262 8.94 8.12 8.34
N ILE A 263 8.48 7.14 9.13
CA ILE A 263 7.07 7.01 9.52
C ILE A 263 6.74 8.15 10.48
N LYS A 264 5.72 8.94 10.11
CA LYS A 264 5.35 10.20 10.77
C LYS A 264 4.20 10.04 11.74
N TYR A 265 3.29 9.11 11.46
CA TYR A 265 2.06 8.88 12.21
C TYR A 265 2.00 7.45 12.75
N LEU A 266 1.28 7.28 13.85
CA LEU A 266 0.97 5.97 14.41
C LEU A 266 -0.55 5.82 14.48
N GLU A 267 -1.07 4.63 14.20
CA GLU A 267 -2.42 4.25 14.62
C GLU A 267 -2.32 3.15 15.68
N ILE A 268 -2.91 3.38 16.84
CA ILE A 268 -2.99 2.39 17.91
C ILE A 268 -4.03 1.36 17.50
N SER A 269 -3.63 0.09 17.43
CA SER A 269 -4.52 -1.02 17.09
C SER A 269 -5.82 -0.99 17.89
N HIS A 270 -6.93 -1.36 17.24
CA HIS A 270 -8.28 -1.37 17.78
C HIS A 270 -8.37 -1.83 19.25
N LEU A 271 -9.00 -0.99 20.07
CA LEU A 271 -9.21 -1.27 21.50
C LEU A 271 -10.29 -2.32 21.75
N PHE A 272 -11.10 -2.66 20.73
CA PHE A 272 -12.13 -3.68 20.79
C PHE A 272 -12.10 -4.55 19.51
N THR A 273 -12.72 -5.72 19.57
CA THR A 273 -12.78 -6.63 18.41
C THR A 273 -13.49 -6.01 17.21
N GLN A 274 -13.08 -6.40 16.00
CA GLN A 274 -13.75 -6.07 14.74
C GLN A 274 -15.24 -6.51 14.75
N TRP A 275 -16.06 -5.89 13.90
CA TRP A 275 -17.49 -6.18 13.71
C TRP A 275 -18.33 -5.93 14.97
N GLY A 276 -18.26 -4.69 15.45
CA GLY A 276 -19.23 -4.15 16.42
C GLY A 276 -18.76 -4.11 17.86
N ALA A 277 -17.44 -4.09 18.11
CA ALA A 277 -16.85 -3.83 19.42
C ALA A 277 -17.45 -4.69 20.56
N LYS A 278 -17.69 -5.98 20.32
CA LYS A 278 -18.37 -6.86 21.29
C LYS A 278 -17.46 -7.33 22.41
N HIS A 279 -16.18 -7.52 22.12
CA HIS A 279 -15.22 -8.11 23.04
C HIS A 279 -13.91 -7.31 23.12
N ALA A 280 -13.10 -7.64 24.11
CA ALA A 280 -11.74 -7.13 24.21
C ALA A 280 -10.79 -7.87 23.24
N PRO A 281 -9.73 -7.21 22.72
CA PRO A 281 -8.63 -7.90 22.07
C PRO A 281 -7.91 -8.83 23.06
N LYS A 282 -7.11 -9.77 22.53
CA LYS A 282 -6.26 -10.64 23.34
C LYS A 282 -5.21 -9.81 24.08
N VAL A 283 -5.23 -9.86 25.41
CA VAL A 283 -4.21 -9.24 26.27
C VAL A 283 -3.53 -10.31 27.12
N MET A 284 -2.22 -10.46 26.93
CA MET A 284 -1.38 -11.32 27.75
C MET A 284 -0.76 -10.52 28.89
N ALA A 285 -0.76 -11.07 30.11
CA ALA A 285 -0.16 -10.45 31.27
C ALA A 285 0.60 -11.44 32.15
N LEU A 286 1.56 -10.93 32.91
CA LEU A 286 2.18 -11.66 34.01
C LEU A 286 1.27 -11.59 35.24
N VAL A 287 0.77 -12.74 35.70
CA VAL A 287 -0.10 -12.88 36.88
C VAL A 287 0.58 -13.87 37.83
N ASN A 288 1.00 -13.40 39.01
CA ASN A 288 1.73 -14.22 39.99
C ASN A 288 2.97 -14.94 39.41
N GLY A 289 3.69 -14.29 38.49
CA GLY A 289 4.88 -14.84 37.86
C GLY A 289 4.61 -15.75 36.65
N GLU A 290 3.35 -15.99 36.28
CA GLU A 290 2.97 -16.79 35.12
C GLU A 290 2.34 -15.94 34.01
N LYS A 291 2.70 -16.20 32.75
CA LYS A 291 2.08 -15.53 31.59
C LYS A 291 0.69 -16.12 31.36
N LYS A 292 -0.36 -15.28 31.44
CA LYS A 292 -1.76 -15.66 31.25
C LYS A 292 -2.49 -14.69 30.33
N GLN A 293 -3.44 -15.21 29.56
CA GLN A 293 -4.42 -14.36 28.89
C GLN A 293 -5.39 -13.84 29.95
N ILE A 294 -5.52 -12.51 30.04
CA ILE A 294 -6.42 -11.87 31.01
C ILE A 294 -7.65 -11.25 30.36
N PHE A 295 -7.62 -11.04 29.04
CA PHE A 295 -8.73 -10.56 28.22
C PHE A 295 -8.69 -11.19 26.83
N GLY A 296 -9.86 -11.32 26.19
CA GLY A 296 -10.04 -11.87 24.84
C GLY A 296 -11.52 -12.01 24.48
N TRP A 297 -11.85 -12.97 23.61
CA TRP A 297 -13.22 -13.22 23.12
C TRP A 297 -14.27 -13.50 24.21
N ASP A 298 -13.85 -13.95 25.38
CA ASP A 298 -14.70 -14.22 26.54
C ASP A 298 -14.96 -12.97 27.40
N THR A 299 -14.31 -11.85 27.07
CA THR A 299 -14.45 -10.58 27.78
C THR A 299 -15.46 -9.69 27.08
N GLU A 300 -16.49 -9.22 27.77
CA GLU A 300 -17.41 -8.21 27.25
C GLU A 300 -16.71 -6.84 27.11
N ALA A 301 -16.86 -6.19 25.95
CA ALA A 301 -16.20 -4.91 25.66
C ALA A 301 -16.52 -3.81 26.68
N ALA A 302 -17.81 -3.62 27.01
CA ALA A 302 -18.25 -2.63 28.00
C ALA A 302 -18.21 -3.18 29.45
N GLY A 303 -17.60 -4.35 29.67
CA GLY A 303 -17.50 -4.99 30.98
C GLY A 303 -16.60 -4.21 31.94
N GLU A 304 -16.98 -4.20 33.23
CA GLU A 304 -16.29 -3.43 34.27
C GLU A 304 -14.79 -3.79 34.39
N ALA A 305 -14.44 -5.06 34.20
CA ALA A 305 -13.05 -5.53 34.27
C ALA A 305 -12.18 -4.90 33.17
N TYR A 306 -12.66 -4.90 31.92
CA TYR A 306 -11.89 -4.37 30.81
C TYR A 306 -11.85 -2.83 30.82
N ARG A 307 -12.95 -2.19 31.19
CA ARG A 307 -12.98 -0.73 31.41
C ARG A 307 -11.98 -0.28 32.47
N ARG A 308 -11.86 -1.00 33.60
CA ARG A 308 -10.84 -0.71 34.63
C ARG A 308 -9.43 -0.87 34.09
N PHE A 309 -9.18 -1.88 33.27
CA PHE A 309 -7.89 -2.07 32.60
C PHE A 309 -7.56 -0.89 31.69
N LEU A 310 -8.47 -0.50 30.79
CA LEU A 310 -8.27 0.64 29.89
C LEU A 310 -8.10 1.97 30.65
N SER A 311 -8.79 2.13 31.79
CA SER A 311 -8.66 3.30 32.66
C SER A 311 -7.27 3.41 33.32
N ALA A 312 -6.58 2.28 33.53
CA ALA A 312 -5.20 2.27 33.98
C ALA A 312 -4.21 2.43 32.81
N PHE A 313 -4.49 1.76 31.69
CA PHE A 313 -3.59 1.68 30.54
C PHE A 313 -3.50 2.97 29.73
N LEU A 314 -4.64 3.54 29.32
CA LEU A 314 -4.67 4.65 28.36
C LEU A 314 -3.94 5.91 28.87
N PRO A 315 -4.09 6.33 30.15
CA PRO A 315 -3.32 7.45 30.68
C PRO A 315 -1.80 7.24 30.61
N GLU A 316 -1.31 6.04 30.94
CA GLU A 316 0.12 5.72 30.88
C GLU A 316 0.63 5.66 29.43
N LEU A 317 -0.12 5.03 28.53
CA LEU A 317 0.21 5.01 27.10
C LEU A 317 0.34 6.43 26.55
N LYS A 318 -0.63 7.30 26.86
CA LYS A 318 -0.60 8.71 26.45
C LYS A 318 0.60 9.45 27.04
N GLY A 319 0.95 9.15 28.29
CA GLY A 319 2.17 9.65 28.93
C GLY A 319 3.41 9.32 28.11
N VAL A 320 3.59 8.04 27.75
CA VAL A 320 4.72 7.59 26.93
C VAL A 320 4.71 8.21 25.54
N LEU A 321 3.56 8.28 24.87
CA LEU A 321 3.45 8.92 23.55
C LEU A 321 3.82 10.43 23.60
N LYS A 322 3.51 11.11 24.72
CA LYS A 322 3.90 12.52 24.94
C LYS A 322 5.39 12.65 25.25
N GLU A 323 5.95 11.76 26.06
CA GLU A 323 7.40 11.69 26.32
C GLU A 323 8.21 11.45 25.04
N GLU A 324 7.73 10.54 24.17
CA GLU A 324 8.34 10.24 22.88
C GLU A 324 8.06 11.31 21.81
N GLY A 325 7.20 12.29 22.11
CA GLY A 325 6.87 13.41 21.21
C GLY A 325 6.03 13.04 19.99
N VAL A 326 5.25 11.96 20.05
CA VAL A 326 4.44 11.43 18.94
C VAL A 326 2.93 11.44 19.20
N PHE A 327 2.50 11.92 20.37
CA PHE A 327 1.09 11.93 20.77
C PHE A 327 0.18 12.66 19.77
N GLU A 328 0.57 13.84 19.30
CA GLU A 328 -0.20 14.64 18.32
C GLU A 328 -0.25 14.00 16.92
N GLN A 329 0.62 13.03 16.63
CA GLN A 329 0.62 12.27 15.37
C GLN A 329 0.05 10.85 15.56
N THR A 330 -0.54 10.58 16.72
CA THR A 330 -1.10 9.27 17.05
C THR A 330 -2.61 9.29 16.92
N TYR A 331 -3.14 8.30 16.21
CA TYR A 331 -4.56 8.06 16.04
C TYR A 331 -4.94 6.80 16.81
N PHE A 332 -6.17 6.76 17.32
CA PHE A 332 -6.73 5.66 18.07
C PHE A 332 -7.94 5.10 17.33
N HIS A 333 -8.13 3.80 17.45
CA HIS A 333 -9.27 3.08 16.89
C HIS A 333 -10.11 2.47 18.01
N ILE A 334 -11.44 2.55 17.89
CA ILE A 334 -12.35 1.84 18.79
C ILE A 334 -12.52 0.42 18.25
N SER A 335 -13.03 0.27 17.02
CA SER A 335 -13.36 -1.01 16.41
C SER A 335 -13.52 -0.85 14.89
N ASP A 336 -13.14 -1.88 14.15
CA ASP A 336 -13.18 -1.89 12.70
C ASP A 336 -14.57 -2.30 12.16
N GLU A 337 -15.06 -1.53 11.19
CA GLU A 337 -16.30 -1.73 10.41
C GLU A 337 -17.58 -2.07 11.22
N PRO A 338 -18.04 -1.23 12.15
CA PRO A 338 -19.36 -1.44 12.75
C PRO A 338 -20.49 -1.24 11.73
N HIS A 339 -21.37 -2.24 11.59
CA HIS A 339 -22.56 -2.15 10.74
C HIS A 339 -23.79 -1.65 11.50
N GLY A 340 -24.88 -1.30 10.78
CA GLY A 340 -26.09 -0.70 11.35
C GLY A 340 -26.65 -1.39 12.60
N GLU A 341 -26.70 -2.73 12.61
CA GLU A 341 -27.19 -3.52 13.76
C GLU A 341 -26.26 -3.48 14.98
N GLN A 342 -25.01 -3.04 14.80
CA GLN A 342 -23.96 -3.02 15.81
C GLN A 342 -23.72 -1.63 16.40
N MET A 343 -24.46 -0.62 15.93
CA MET A 343 -24.32 0.78 16.32
C MET A 343 -24.38 0.97 17.85
N GLU A 344 -25.33 0.31 18.52
CA GLU A 344 -25.50 0.44 19.98
C GLU A 344 -24.35 -0.19 20.77
N THR A 345 -23.85 -1.35 20.34
CA THR A 345 -22.69 -2.00 20.98
C THR A 345 -21.44 -1.16 20.81
N TYR A 346 -21.19 -0.66 19.59
CA TYR A 346 -20.08 0.25 19.32
C TYR A 346 -20.20 1.53 20.17
N ARG A 347 -21.38 2.15 20.21
CA ARG A 347 -21.63 3.36 21.03
C ARG A 347 -21.33 3.08 22.50
N ALA A 348 -21.83 1.98 23.05
CA ALA A 348 -21.58 1.61 24.44
C ALA A 348 -20.07 1.41 24.72
N ALA A 349 -19.34 0.75 23.82
CA ALA A 349 -17.90 0.59 23.94
C ALA A 349 -17.17 1.94 23.90
N LYS A 350 -17.45 2.80 22.91
CA LYS A 350 -16.89 4.16 22.80
C LYS A 350 -17.17 4.99 24.05
N GLU A 351 -18.43 5.12 24.45
CA GLU A 351 -18.85 5.93 25.60
C GLU A 351 -18.22 5.47 26.92
N SER A 352 -17.97 4.16 27.07
CA SER A 352 -17.34 3.61 28.27
C SER A 352 -15.92 4.11 28.52
N ILE A 353 -15.21 4.54 27.46
CA ILE A 353 -13.82 5.03 27.50
C ILE A 353 -13.64 6.44 26.94
N TRP A 354 -14.68 7.07 26.42
CA TRP A 354 -14.59 8.39 25.78
C TRP A 354 -13.88 9.46 26.63
N PRO A 355 -14.10 9.56 27.96
CA PRO A 355 -13.35 10.51 28.79
C PRO A 355 -11.83 10.33 28.76
N LEU A 356 -11.33 9.15 28.39
CA LEU A 356 -9.89 8.84 28.28
C LEU A 356 -9.31 9.24 26.91
N LEU A 357 -10.16 9.36 25.88
CA LEU A 357 -9.80 9.59 24.48
C LEU A 357 -10.27 10.95 23.93
N ALA A 358 -10.96 11.78 24.72
CA ALA A 358 -11.53 13.04 24.26
C ALA A 358 -10.48 14.06 23.73
N ASP A 359 -9.22 13.93 24.13
CA ASP A 359 -8.05 14.70 23.66
C ASP A 359 -7.21 13.95 22.60
N CYS A 360 -7.70 12.81 22.08
CA CYS A 360 -7.03 12.00 21.08
C CYS A 360 -7.68 12.15 19.70
N HIS A 361 -6.92 11.89 18.64
CA HIS A 361 -7.50 11.64 17.32
C HIS A 361 -8.11 10.24 17.30
N VAL A 362 -9.41 10.13 17.06
CA VAL A 362 -10.11 8.84 16.95
C VAL A 362 -10.70 8.70 15.55
N ILE A 363 -10.28 7.66 14.83
CA ILE A 363 -10.75 7.32 13.48
C ILE A 363 -11.14 5.85 13.45
N ASP A 364 -12.14 5.48 12.64
CA ASP A 364 -12.51 4.08 12.42
C ASP A 364 -13.10 3.92 11.01
N ALA A 365 -12.95 2.73 10.42
CA ALA A 365 -13.63 2.38 9.17
C ALA A 365 -15.14 2.36 9.37
N LEU A 366 -15.84 3.29 8.72
CA LEU A 366 -17.30 3.42 8.80
C LEU A 366 -17.84 4.08 7.53
N SER A 367 -18.62 3.33 6.78
CA SER A 367 -19.21 3.81 5.53
C SER A 367 -20.68 4.23 5.63
N SER A 368 -21.28 4.09 6.81
CA SER A 368 -22.68 4.48 7.05
C SER A 368 -22.79 5.97 7.37
N PHE A 369 -23.30 6.76 6.43
CA PHE A 369 -23.58 8.18 6.64
C PHE A 369 -24.56 8.43 7.80
N THR A 370 -25.56 7.56 7.99
CA THR A 370 -26.51 7.64 9.11
C THR A 370 -25.81 7.51 10.47
N ILE A 371 -24.84 6.60 10.59
CA ILE A 371 -24.07 6.43 11.84
C ILE A 371 -23.18 7.65 12.11
N TYR A 372 -22.58 8.20 11.06
CA TYR A 372 -21.82 9.47 11.13
C TYR A 372 -22.70 10.64 11.60
N GLN A 373 -23.88 10.84 10.98
CA GLN A 373 -24.81 11.91 11.37
C GLN A 373 -25.28 11.80 12.83
N ALA A 374 -25.31 10.58 13.38
CA ALA A 374 -25.64 10.35 14.78
C ALA A 374 -24.48 10.64 15.76
N GLY A 375 -23.30 11.09 15.28
CA GLY A 375 -22.14 11.44 16.10
C GLY A 375 -21.43 10.25 16.74
N VAL A 376 -21.71 9.03 16.28
CA VAL A 376 -21.11 7.81 16.84
C VAL A 376 -19.64 7.73 16.47
N VAL A 377 -19.29 8.03 15.21
CA VAL A 377 -17.91 8.15 14.72
C VAL A 377 -17.71 9.57 14.19
N GLU A 378 -16.76 10.30 14.76
CA GLU A 378 -16.52 11.71 14.42
C GLU A 378 -15.65 11.89 13.17
N HIS A 379 -14.73 10.96 12.94
CA HIS A 379 -13.82 10.97 11.80
C HIS A 379 -13.84 9.61 11.08
N PRO A 380 -14.85 9.35 10.24
CA PRO A 380 -14.98 8.07 9.55
C PRO A 380 -13.93 7.92 8.44
N ILE A 381 -13.43 6.70 8.28
CA ILE A 381 -12.72 6.24 7.08
C ILE A 381 -13.76 5.54 6.21
N VAL A 382 -14.15 6.16 5.10
CA VAL A 382 -15.31 5.74 4.30
C VAL A 382 -14.84 4.91 3.12
N CYS A 383 -15.51 3.81 2.78
CA CYS A 383 -15.15 3.06 1.58
C CYS A 383 -15.47 3.87 0.32
N ASN A 384 -14.61 3.78 -0.70
CA ASN A 384 -14.65 4.70 -1.84
C ASN A 384 -15.96 4.64 -2.67
N ASP A 385 -16.72 3.56 -2.60
CA ASP A 385 -18.03 3.38 -3.23
C ASP A 385 -19.20 3.99 -2.42
N PHE A 386 -18.97 4.40 -1.16
CA PHE A 386 -19.96 5.06 -0.28
C PHE A 386 -19.59 6.50 0.10
N LEU A 387 -18.59 7.11 -0.55
CA LEU A 387 -18.16 8.48 -0.26
C LEU A 387 -19.17 9.57 -0.61
N GLU A 388 -20.03 9.36 -1.62
CA GLU A 388 -20.88 10.40 -2.22
C GLU A 388 -21.75 11.17 -1.20
N PRO A 389 -22.49 10.52 -0.28
CA PRO A 389 -23.27 11.23 0.73
C PRO A 389 -22.43 12.13 1.66
N PHE A 390 -21.20 11.72 1.97
CA PHE A 390 -20.29 12.50 2.83
C PHE A 390 -19.74 13.72 2.08
N LEU A 391 -19.43 13.55 0.79
CA LEU A 391 -18.97 14.63 -0.09
C LEU A 391 -20.07 15.67 -0.30
N GLU A 392 -21.30 15.24 -0.58
CA GLU A 392 -22.46 16.14 -0.75
C GLU A 392 -22.79 16.92 0.53
N ALA A 393 -22.58 16.31 1.70
CA ALA A 393 -22.74 16.96 2.99
C ALA A 393 -21.59 17.93 3.36
N GLY A 394 -20.54 18.02 2.53
CA GLY A 394 -19.40 18.90 2.77
C GLY A 394 -18.56 18.50 3.97
N VAL A 395 -18.47 17.20 4.29
CA VAL A 395 -17.65 16.74 5.41
C VAL A 395 -16.18 17.02 5.11
N GLU A 396 -15.54 17.76 6.00
CA GLU A 396 -14.12 18.10 5.88
C GLU A 396 -13.24 16.96 6.42
N ASN A 397 -11.97 16.94 6.01
CA ASN A 397 -10.96 16.01 6.54
C ASN A 397 -11.29 14.52 6.33
N LEU A 398 -12.08 14.20 5.29
CA LEU A 398 -12.48 12.83 4.98
C LEU A 398 -11.30 11.94 4.65
N TRP A 399 -11.41 10.69 5.08
CA TRP A 399 -10.55 9.60 4.68
C TRP A 399 -11.31 8.64 3.79
N THR A 400 -10.57 7.91 2.95
CA THR A 400 -11.15 6.81 2.17
C THR A 400 -10.33 5.54 2.24
N TYR A 401 -10.99 4.41 2.03
CA TYR A 401 -10.34 3.12 1.82
C TYR A 401 -11.04 2.32 0.71
N TYR A 402 -10.42 1.23 0.31
CA TYR A 402 -11.07 0.11 -0.36
C TYR A 402 -10.57 -1.21 0.26
N CYS A 403 -11.31 -2.29 0.06
CA CYS A 403 -10.93 -3.64 0.45
C CYS A 403 -11.48 -4.65 -0.56
N CYS A 404 -11.66 -5.91 -0.14
CA CYS A 404 -12.13 -7.02 -0.96
C CYS A 404 -13.49 -6.77 -1.64
N VAL A 405 -14.34 -5.89 -1.09
CA VAL A 405 -15.72 -5.66 -1.59
C VAL A 405 -15.77 -4.65 -2.74
N GLN A 406 -14.82 -3.72 -2.83
CA GLN A 406 -14.80 -2.62 -3.81
C GLN A 406 -14.32 -3.08 -5.20
N GLY A 407 -15.00 -4.06 -5.78
CA GLY A 407 -14.70 -4.62 -7.11
C GLY A 407 -15.38 -3.90 -8.27
N ARG A 408 -16.42 -3.10 -8.01
CA ARG A 408 -17.31 -2.57 -9.04
C ARG A 408 -17.26 -1.05 -9.13
N GLU A 409 -17.11 -0.52 -10.34
CA GLU A 409 -17.12 0.90 -10.74
C GLU A 409 -16.02 1.78 -10.11
N VAL A 410 -15.42 1.37 -9.00
CA VAL A 410 -14.40 2.13 -8.24
C VAL A 410 -12.98 1.64 -8.47
N SER A 411 -11.99 2.47 -8.12
CA SER A 411 -10.57 2.10 -8.09
C SER A 411 -10.30 1.01 -7.03
N ASN A 412 -9.40 0.08 -7.33
CA ASN A 412 -8.89 -0.91 -6.38
C ASN A 412 -7.60 -1.54 -6.96
N GLN A 413 -6.96 -2.45 -6.22
CA GLN A 413 -5.67 -3.06 -6.54
C GLN A 413 -5.70 -4.58 -6.65
N PHE A 414 -6.82 -5.19 -7.07
CA PHE A 414 -6.84 -6.64 -7.33
C PHE A 414 -5.90 -6.99 -8.50
N MET A 415 -5.31 -8.19 -8.47
CA MET A 415 -4.46 -8.70 -9.55
C MET A 415 -5.21 -8.74 -10.90
N ALA A 416 -6.51 -9.01 -10.86
CA ALA A 416 -7.40 -9.08 -12.00
C ALA A 416 -7.69 -7.73 -12.68
N MET A 417 -7.43 -6.61 -12.01
CA MET A 417 -7.73 -5.29 -12.52
C MET A 417 -6.57 -4.70 -13.34
N PRO A 418 -6.86 -3.86 -14.37
CA PRO A 418 -5.82 -3.08 -15.04
C PRO A 418 -5.06 -2.17 -14.07
N SER A 419 -3.75 -1.98 -14.26
CA SER A 419 -2.94 -1.10 -13.40
C SER A 419 -3.43 0.35 -13.39
N ALA A 420 -4.06 0.82 -14.48
CA ALA A 420 -4.70 2.14 -14.53
C ALA A 420 -5.81 2.30 -13.47
N ARG A 421 -6.53 1.23 -13.14
CA ARG A 421 -7.59 1.22 -12.12
C ARG A 421 -7.05 1.36 -10.70
N ASN A 422 -5.79 0.99 -10.49
CA ASN A 422 -5.06 1.23 -9.25
C ASN A 422 -4.55 2.69 -9.22
N ARG A 423 -3.81 3.11 -10.25
CA ARG A 423 -3.14 4.43 -10.28
C ARG A 423 -4.10 5.64 -10.30
N ILE A 424 -5.31 5.50 -10.86
CA ILE A 424 -6.29 6.59 -10.91
C ILE A 424 -6.67 7.13 -9.52
N LEU A 425 -6.48 6.34 -8.46
CA LEU A 425 -6.75 6.76 -7.08
C LEU A 425 -6.03 8.07 -6.73
N GLY A 426 -4.78 8.28 -7.20
CA GLY A 426 -4.04 9.52 -6.93
C GLY A 426 -4.76 10.78 -7.42
N VAL A 427 -5.41 10.70 -8.58
CA VAL A 427 -6.24 11.79 -9.12
C VAL A 427 -7.48 12.01 -8.26
N GLN A 428 -8.15 10.93 -7.84
CA GLN A 428 -9.37 11.00 -7.03
C GLN A 428 -9.08 11.60 -5.65
N LEU A 429 -8.03 11.14 -4.97
CA LEU A 429 -7.60 11.67 -3.67
C LEU A 429 -7.30 13.18 -3.75
N TYR A 430 -6.63 13.62 -4.82
CA TYR A 430 -6.35 15.04 -5.05
C TYR A 430 -7.63 15.87 -5.27
N LEU A 431 -8.49 15.45 -6.20
CA LEU A 431 -9.71 16.16 -6.58
C LEU A 431 -10.67 16.35 -5.40
N TYR A 432 -10.77 15.33 -4.53
CA TYR A 432 -11.69 15.34 -3.40
C TYR A 432 -11.04 15.77 -2.07
N ARG A 433 -9.76 16.17 -2.08
CA ARG A 433 -9.03 16.67 -0.89
C ARG A 433 -9.05 15.69 0.27
N MET A 434 -8.87 14.40 -0.03
CA MET A 434 -8.82 13.38 1.00
C MET A 434 -7.68 13.67 1.97
N LYS A 435 -7.96 13.59 3.28
CA LYS A 435 -6.97 13.76 4.35
C LYS A 435 -6.08 12.54 4.47
N GLY A 436 -6.65 11.35 4.26
CA GLY A 436 -5.87 10.12 4.26
C GLY A 436 -6.50 9.00 3.46
N PHE A 437 -5.67 7.99 3.22
CA PHE A 437 -6.02 6.75 2.55
C PHE A 437 -5.58 5.55 3.39
N LEU A 438 -6.45 4.55 3.48
CA LEU A 438 -6.19 3.31 4.19
C LEU A 438 -6.34 2.12 3.24
N HIS A 439 -5.47 1.13 3.41
CA HIS A 439 -5.69 -0.23 2.93
C HIS A 439 -5.29 -1.25 4.01
N TRP A 440 -6.03 -2.36 4.12
CA TRP A 440 -5.87 -3.31 5.22
C TRP A 440 -4.78 -4.36 4.98
N GLY A 441 -4.33 -4.52 3.74
CA GLY A 441 -3.49 -5.64 3.31
C GLY A 441 -2.10 -5.23 2.80
N TYR A 442 -1.15 -4.91 3.70
CA TYR A 442 0.25 -4.78 3.29
C TYR A 442 0.89 -6.16 3.07
N ASN A 443 0.80 -7.01 4.11
CA ASN A 443 1.46 -8.32 4.19
C ASN A 443 0.62 -9.37 4.96
N PHE A 444 -0.71 -9.39 4.80
CA PHE A 444 -1.56 -10.38 5.47
C PHE A 444 -1.38 -11.77 4.86
N TYR A 445 -0.56 -12.61 5.49
CA TYR A 445 -0.23 -13.96 5.02
C TYR A 445 -1.03 -15.05 5.72
N ASN A 446 -2.31 -14.78 5.98
CA ASN A 446 -3.26 -15.74 6.53
C ASN A 446 -4.43 -15.98 5.57
N SER A 447 -5.18 -17.06 5.80
CA SER A 447 -6.51 -17.22 5.22
C SER A 447 -7.52 -16.34 5.95
N GLN A 448 -8.70 -16.15 5.33
CA GLN A 448 -9.78 -15.38 5.95
C GLN A 448 -10.07 -15.88 7.38
N HIS A 449 -10.30 -14.92 8.27
CA HIS A 449 -10.47 -15.09 9.71
C HIS A 449 -9.24 -15.66 10.43
N SER A 450 -8.07 -15.58 9.78
CA SER A 450 -6.81 -16.07 10.29
C SER A 450 -6.85 -17.53 10.75
N VAL A 451 -7.65 -18.37 10.08
CA VAL A 451 -7.80 -19.79 10.47
C VAL A 451 -6.57 -20.64 10.13
N SER A 452 -5.71 -20.17 9.22
CA SER A 452 -4.43 -20.80 8.89
C SER A 452 -3.48 -19.80 8.22
N ALA A 453 -2.17 -19.92 8.47
CA ALA A 453 -1.16 -19.24 7.66
C ALA A 453 -1.16 -19.76 6.21
N VAL A 454 -0.83 -18.90 5.25
CA VAL A 454 -0.73 -19.26 3.83
C VAL A 454 0.68 -19.04 3.29
N ASN A 455 1.01 -19.73 2.20
CA ASN A 455 2.21 -19.41 1.43
C ASN A 455 1.86 -18.33 0.39
N PRO A 456 2.32 -17.07 0.55
CA PRO A 456 1.94 -15.96 -0.34
C PRO A 456 2.41 -16.15 -1.79
N TYR A 457 3.36 -17.06 -2.06
CA TYR A 457 3.78 -17.40 -3.42
C TYR A 457 2.80 -18.35 -4.15
N LEU A 458 1.87 -18.97 -3.41
CA LEU A 458 0.91 -19.96 -3.94
C LEU A 458 -0.55 -19.54 -3.73
N VAL A 459 -0.82 -18.81 -2.64
CA VAL A 459 -2.17 -18.40 -2.21
C VAL A 459 -2.16 -16.89 -2.06
N THR A 460 -2.81 -16.21 -2.99
CA THR A 460 -2.84 -14.73 -3.09
C THR A 460 -4.18 -14.12 -2.69
N ASP A 461 -5.13 -14.97 -2.31
CA ASP A 461 -6.57 -14.71 -2.10
C ASP A 461 -7.03 -15.09 -0.68
N ALA A 462 -6.10 -15.20 0.26
CA ALA A 462 -6.35 -15.64 1.64
C ALA A 462 -7.15 -16.96 1.70
N GLY A 463 -6.81 -17.93 0.84
CA GLY A 463 -7.48 -19.23 0.79
C GLY A 463 -8.87 -19.18 0.15
N GLY A 464 -9.07 -18.26 -0.79
CA GLY A 464 -10.36 -18.00 -1.44
C GLY A 464 -11.33 -17.16 -0.60
N GLY A 465 -10.83 -16.47 0.41
CA GLY A 465 -11.63 -15.56 1.23
C GLY A 465 -11.80 -14.18 0.62
N PHE A 466 -10.77 -13.71 -0.11
CA PHE A 466 -10.70 -12.35 -0.69
C PHE A 466 -10.16 -12.42 -2.12
N PRO A 467 -10.45 -11.43 -3.00
CA PRO A 467 -9.84 -11.38 -4.33
C PRO A 467 -8.31 -11.38 -4.29
N SER A 468 -7.69 -12.07 -5.26
CA SER A 468 -6.23 -12.17 -5.39
C SER A 468 -5.57 -10.80 -5.42
N GLY A 469 -4.64 -10.57 -4.48
CA GLY A 469 -3.91 -9.31 -4.31
C GLY A 469 -4.52 -8.33 -3.31
N ASP A 470 -5.73 -8.56 -2.81
CA ASP A 470 -6.31 -7.76 -1.72
C ASP A 470 -5.56 -7.94 -0.38
N PRO A 471 -5.11 -9.14 0.04
CA PRO A 471 -4.53 -9.30 1.38
C PRO A 471 -3.09 -8.77 1.51
N PHE A 472 -2.35 -8.64 0.40
CA PHE A 472 -0.97 -8.17 0.43
C PHE A 472 -0.49 -7.59 -0.90
N VAL A 473 0.49 -6.68 -0.78
CA VAL A 473 1.17 -6.01 -1.89
C VAL A 473 2.69 -6.25 -1.89
N VAL A 474 3.22 -6.92 -0.87
CA VAL A 474 4.61 -7.38 -0.79
C VAL A 474 4.68 -8.89 -0.55
N TYR A 475 5.79 -9.49 -0.97
CA TYR A 475 6.09 -10.91 -0.77
C TYR A 475 7.30 -11.08 0.13
N PRO A 476 7.33 -12.09 1.01
CA PRO A 476 8.45 -12.27 1.93
C PRO A 476 9.64 -12.96 1.26
N ALA A 477 10.76 -12.26 1.10
CA ALA A 477 12.00 -12.82 0.56
C ALA A 477 12.71 -13.68 1.61
N LYS A 478 13.53 -14.65 1.17
CA LYS A 478 14.21 -15.60 2.06
C LYS A 478 15.18 -14.94 3.05
N ASP A 479 15.74 -13.80 2.71
CA ASP A 479 16.71 -13.06 3.54
C ASP A 479 16.06 -12.12 4.56
N GLY A 480 14.72 -12.08 4.62
CA GLY A 480 13.98 -11.22 5.55
C GLY A 480 13.60 -9.86 4.98
N THR A 481 13.92 -9.58 3.71
CA THR A 481 13.44 -8.38 3.02
C THR A 481 12.08 -8.64 2.35
N PRO A 482 11.29 -7.60 2.05
CA PRO A 482 10.12 -7.72 1.17
C PRO A 482 10.52 -7.61 -0.30
N TYR A 483 9.94 -8.46 -1.15
CA TYR A 483 9.87 -8.22 -2.59
C TYR A 483 8.61 -7.44 -2.92
N GLU A 484 8.73 -6.36 -3.66
CA GLU A 484 7.60 -5.53 -4.06
C GLU A 484 6.74 -6.25 -5.13
N SER A 485 5.44 -5.98 -5.14
CA SER A 485 4.58 -6.32 -6.27
C SER A 485 4.56 -5.19 -7.31
N LEU A 486 4.23 -5.54 -8.55
CA LEU A 486 3.91 -4.58 -9.62
C LEU A 486 2.82 -3.61 -9.16
N ARG A 487 1.78 -4.10 -8.47
CA ARG A 487 0.69 -3.27 -7.97
C ARG A 487 1.15 -2.25 -6.93
N PHE A 488 2.09 -2.62 -6.05
CA PHE A 488 2.66 -1.68 -5.09
C PHE A 488 3.46 -0.58 -5.76
N MET A 489 4.26 -0.94 -6.79
CA MET A 489 4.99 0.03 -7.60
C MET A 489 4.02 1.02 -8.28
N VAL A 490 2.94 0.51 -8.88
CA VAL A 490 1.92 1.32 -9.55
C VAL A 490 1.15 2.21 -8.57
N PHE A 491 0.81 1.71 -7.37
CA PHE A 491 0.17 2.52 -6.33
C PHE A 491 1.09 3.67 -5.88
N THR A 492 2.39 3.41 -5.79
CA THR A 492 3.40 4.44 -5.47
C THR A 492 3.42 5.55 -6.52
N GLU A 493 3.27 5.22 -7.81
CA GLU A 493 3.11 6.23 -8.87
C GLU A 493 1.85 7.09 -8.66
N ALA A 494 0.76 6.53 -8.14
CA ALA A 494 -0.43 7.30 -7.79
C ALA A 494 -0.13 8.36 -6.71
N MET A 495 0.71 8.03 -5.74
CA MET A 495 1.15 8.97 -4.70
C MET A 495 2.07 10.06 -5.28
N TYR A 496 2.91 9.72 -6.25
CA TYR A 496 3.70 10.71 -6.99
C TYR A 496 2.82 11.65 -7.82
N ASP A 497 1.82 11.11 -8.51
CA ASP A 497 0.85 11.90 -9.27
C ASP A 497 0.15 12.93 -8.37
N LEU A 498 -0.36 12.49 -7.21
CA LEU A 498 -0.98 13.36 -6.21
C LEU A 498 -0.06 14.51 -5.79
N ARG A 499 1.17 14.19 -5.40
CA ARG A 499 2.16 15.19 -4.94
C ARG A 499 2.59 16.13 -6.07
N ALA A 500 2.60 15.66 -7.32
CA ALA A 500 2.85 16.53 -8.47
C ALA A 500 1.68 17.48 -8.76
N PHE A 501 0.44 17.04 -8.56
CA PHE A 501 -0.73 17.92 -8.62
C PHE A 501 -0.66 18.99 -7.53
N GLU A 502 -0.30 18.62 -6.30
CA GLU A 502 -0.06 19.58 -5.20
C GLU A 502 1.06 20.57 -5.55
N ARG A 503 2.15 20.10 -6.15
CA ARG A 503 3.22 20.98 -6.62
C ARG A 503 2.75 21.97 -7.67
N LEU A 504 1.93 21.53 -8.63
CA LEU A 504 1.37 22.42 -9.64
C LEU A 504 0.34 23.38 -9.04
N GLU A 505 -0.42 22.95 -8.04
CA GLU A 505 -1.36 23.80 -7.29
C GLU A 505 -0.64 24.95 -6.60
N GLU A 506 0.52 24.71 -5.97
CA GLU A 506 1.36 25.78 -5.39
C GLU A 506 1.82 26.82 -6.43
N LEU A 507 2.00 26.40 -7.69
CA LEU A 507 2.51 27.25 -8.77
C LEU A 507 1.43 27.98 -9.56
N ALA A 508 0.24 27.39 -9.70
CA ALA A 508 -0.79 27.84 -10.64
C ALA A 508 -2.20 27.92 -10.04
N GLY A 509 -2.39 27.49 -8.79
CA GLY A 509 -3.69 27.40 -8.14
C GLY A 509 -4.47 26.15 -8.53
N ARG A 510 -5.34 25.70 -7.63
CA ARG A 510 -6.09 24.44 -7.76
C ARG A 510 -7.00 24.40 -8.97
N GLU A 511 -7.72 25.49 -9.26
CA GLU A 511 -8.61 25.57 -10.42
C GLU A 511 -7.87 25.30 -11.74
N TYR A 512 -6.60 25.68 -11.84
CA TYR A 512 -5.79 25.37 -13.02
C TYR A 512 -5.52 23.87 -13.14
N VAL A 513 -5.16 23.22 -12.03
CA VAL A 513 -4.89 21.78 -11.98
C VAL A 513 -6.16 20.99 -12.29
N GLU A 514 -7.29 21.33 -11.67
CA GLU A 514 -8.58 20.68 -11.91
C GLU A 514 -9.04 20.80 -13.36
N ARG A 515 -8.85 21.97 -14.00
CA ARG A 515 -9.10 22.14 -15.45
C ARG A 515 -8.20 21.26 -16.30
N LEU A 516 -6.93 21.12 -15.92
CA LEU A 516 -5.97 20.28 -16.64
C LEU A 516 -6.33 18.79 -16.53
N ILE A 517 -6.76 18.34 -15.34
CA ILE A 517 -7.25 16.99 -15.08
C ILE A 517 -8.48 16.68 -15.94
N HIS A 518 -9.44 17.60 -16.02
CA HIS A 518 -10.69 17.38 -16.77
C HIS A 518 -10.57 17.68 -18.28
N GLU A 519 -9.40 18.07 -18.77
CA GLU A 519 -9.23 18.45 -20.18
C GLU A 519 -9.49 17.26 -21.12
N GLY A 520 -10.50 17.39 -21.98
CA GLY A 520 -10.91 16.35 -22.93
C GLY A 520 -11.88 15.32 -22.35
N LEU A 521 -12.33 15.47 -21.10
CA LEU A 521 -13.37 14.64 -20.51
C LEU A 521 -14.74 15.31 -20.63
N GLU A 522 -15.74 14.53 -21.02
CA GLU A 522 -17.14 14.98 -21.10
C GLU A 522 -17.88 14.90 -19.75
N TYR A 523 -17.17 14.54 -18.69
CA TYR A 523 -17.71 14.32 -17.36
C TYR A 523 -16.71 14.74 -16.28
N GLN A 524 -17.25 15.04 -15.09
CA GLN A 524 -16.44 15.24 -13.90
C GLN A 524 -15.99 13.88 -13.35
N ILE A 525 -14.73 13.80 -12.94
CA ILE A 525 -14.19 12.59 -12.32
C ILE A 525 -14.78 12.43 -10.92
N THR A 526 -15.32 11.25 -10.64
CA THR A 526 -15.74 10.81 -9.31
C THR A 526 -15.01 9.53 -8.91
N PHE A 527 -15.26 9.04 -7.70
CA PHE A 527 -14.75 7.73 -7.28
C PHE A 527 -15.31 6.56 -8.11
N LYS A 528 -16.51 6.73 -8.71
CA LYS A 528 -17.20 5.72 -9.54
C LYS A 528 -17.13 5.98 -11.04
N LYS A 529 -16.78 7.20 -11.46
CA LYS A 529 -16.74 7.60 -12.86
C LYS A 529 -15.43 8.28 -13.18
N TYR A 530 -14.54 7.56 -13.85
CA TYR A 530 -13.20 8.01 -14.20
C TYR A 530 -12.71 7.38 -15.51
N PRO A 531 -11.68 7.94 -16.15
CA PRO A 531 -11.06 7.33 -17.33
C PRO A 531 -10.41 5.99 -17.00
N LYS A 532 -10.79 4.93 -17.73
CA LYS A 532 -10.28 3.57 -17.50
C LYS A 532 -8.98 3.26 -18.25
N ASP A 533 -8.64 4.08 -19.24
CA ASP A 533 -7.47 3.90 -20.10
C ASP A 533 -6.20 4.47 -19.44
N ALA A 534 -5.13 3.67 -19.37
CA ALA A 534 -3.82 4.09 -18.86
C ALA A 534 -3.23 5.30 -19.62
N GLU A 535 -3.55 5.46 -20.90
CA GLU A 535 -3.08 6.56 -21.74
C GLU A 535 -3.50 7.93 -21.18
N TYR A 536 -4.69 8.01 -20.56
CA TYR A 536 -5.15 9.23 -19.91
C TYR A 536 -4.19 9.65 -18.79
N LEU A 537 -3.79 8.70 -17.92
CA LEU A 537 -2.90 8.97 -16.79
C LEU A 537 -1.51 9.40 -17.26
N LEU A 538 -0.95 8.70 -18.25
CA LEU A 538 0.37 9.02 -18.82
C LEU A 538 0.39 10.43 -19.43
N ARG A 539 -0.61 10.76 -20.27
CA ARG A 539 -0.73 12.11 -20.86
C ARG A 539 -0.97 13.19 -19.82
N LEU A 540 -1.82 12.92 -18.83
CA LEU A 540 -2.07 13.86 -17.73
C LEU A 540 -0.76 14.15 -16.98
N ARG A 541 0.03 13.12 -16.68
CA ARG A 541 1.31 13.29 -16.01
C ARG A 541 2.28 14.13 -16.81
N GLU A 542 2.43 13.87 -18.11
CA GLU A 542 3.27 14.67 -19.00
C GLU A 542 2.82 16.14 -19.03
N LYS A 543 1.51 16.40 -19.19
CA LYS A 543 0.95 17.76 -19.16
C LYS A 543 1.28 18.48 -17.85
N VAL A 544 1.16 17.80 -16.72
CA VAL A 544 1.48 18.35 -15.39
C VAL A 544 2.96 18.69 -15.30
N ASN A 545 3.84 17.80 -15.74
CA ASN A 545 5.29 18.04 -15.74
C ASN A 545 5.68 19.22 -16.64
N CYS A 546 5.13 19.29 -17.85
CA CYS A 546 5.32 20.44 -18.74
C CYS A 546 4.81 21.74 -18.13
N ALA A 547 3.66 21.71 -17.44
CA ALA A 547 3.11 22.88 -16.77
C ALA A 547 3.98 23.34 -15.59
N ILE A 548 4.49 22.41 -14.78
CA ILE A 548 5.42 22.72 -13.68
C ILE A 548 6.69 23.38 -14.23
N ASP A 549 7.33 22.77 -15.23
CA ASP A 549 8.58 23.25 -15.80
C ASP A 549 8.41 24.64 -16.45
N GLY A 550 7.33 24.83 -17.23
CA GLY A 550 7.00 26.11 -17.85
C GLY A 550 6.67 27.23 -16.85
N LYS A 551 6.15 26.91 -15.67
CA LYS A 551 5.88 27.89 -14.59
C LYS A 551 7.14 28.23 -13.81
N ASN A 552 8.05 27.26 -13.62
CA ASN A 552 9.35 27.51 -13.00
C ASN A 552 10.23 28.41 -13.87
N GLY A 553 10.25 28.18 -15.20
CA GLY A 553 10.98 29.04 -16.14
C GLY A 553 10.52 30.51 -16.13
N LYS A 554 9.22 30.77 -15.91
CA LYS A 554 8.67 32.14 -15.81
C LYS A 554 9.05 32.85 -14.51
N LYS A 555 9.19 32.14 -13.38
CA LYS A 555 9.66 32.73 -12.10
C LYS A 555 11.16 33.06 -12.12
N GLY A 556 11.97 32.30 -12.87
CA GLY A 556 13.39 32.60 -13.08
C GLY A 556 13.63 33.84 -13.95
N ALA A 557 12.77 34.08 -14.94
CA ALA A 557 12.86 35.23 -15.84
C ALA A 557 12.28 36.53 -15.25
N SER A 558 11.48 36.47 -14.18
CA SER A 558 10.94 37.67 -13.50
C SER A 558 11.83 38.23 -12.39
N ASN A 559 12.98 37.59 -12.11
CA ASN A 559 13.99 38.01 -11.14
C ASN A 559 15.35 38.35 -11.81
N LEU A 560 15.34 38.56 -13.13
CA LEU A 560 16.41 39.17 -13.93
C LEU A 560 15.85 40.43 -14.57
#